data_AF-A0AAW0L4Z1-F1
#
_entry.id   AF-A0AAW0L4Z1-F1
#
_cell.length_a   1.000
_cell.length_b   1.000
_cell.length_c   1.000
_cell.angle_alpha   90.00
_cell.angle_beta   90.00
_cell.angle_gamma   90.00
#
_symmetry.space_group_name_H-M   'P 1'
#
loop_
_entity.id
_entity.type
_entity.pdbx_description
1 polymer ?
#
loop_
_entity_poly.entity_id
_entity_poly.type
_entity_poly.pdbx_seq_one_letter_code
_entity_poly.pdbx_strand_id
1 'polypeptide(L)' 'MHLSQSEWIVRKAVWYNFRYSYSAANKNMAVNWEEKTLYDYLLNPKKYIPGTKMVFPGLKKPQERADLISYLKQTTAS' A
#
# COMPACT_ATOMS: atom_id res chain seq x y z
N MET A 1 25.37 -25.57 -12.82
CA MET A 1 24.10 -25.38 -12.10
C MET A 1 23.27 -24.38 -12.90
N HIS A 2 22.43 -24.87 -13.83
CA HIS A 2 21.60 -24.03 -14.70
C HIS A 2 20.17 -24.07 -14.13
N LEU A 3 19.65 -22.92 -13.74
CA LEU A 3 18.26 -22.82 -13.26
C LEU A 3 17.33 -22.99 -14.45
N SER A 4 16.23 -23.70 -14.24
CA SER A 4 15.21 -23.87 -15.25
C SER A 4 14.55 -22.53 -15.60
N GLN A 5 14.01 -22.41 -16.82
CA GLN A 5 13.32 -21.20 -17.29
C GLN A 5 12.19 -20.79 -16.33
N SER A 6 11.51 -21.76 -15.72
CA SER A 6 10.46 -21.52 -14.70
C SER A 6 11.03 -20.95 -13.40
N GLU A 7 12.17 -21.45 -12.91
CA GLU A 7 12.85 -20.87 -11.74
C GLU A 7 13.36 -19.45 -11.99
N TRP A 8 13.82 -19.15 -13.21
CA TRP A 8 14.20 -17.79 -13.61
C TRP A 8 13.00 -16.84 -13.59
N ILE A 9 11.85 -17.27 -14.12
CA ILE A 9 10.61 -16.48 -14.13
C ILE A 9 10.11 -16.26 -12.70
N VAL A 10 10.05 -17.30 -11.87
CA VAL A 10 9.59 -17.21 -10.47
C VAL A 10 10.49 -16.25 -9.68
N ARG A 11 11.81 -16.38 -9.81
CA ARG A 11 12.74 -15.45 -9.14
C ARG A 11 12.55 -14.02 -9.64
N LYS A 12 12.44 -13.80 -10.96
CA LYS A 12 12.25 -12.46 -11.54
C LYS A 12 10.91 -11.82 -11.12
N ALA A 13 9.84 -12.61 -11.04
CA ALA A 13 8.53 -12.16 -10.59
C ALA A 13 8.53 -11.79 -9.10
N VAL A 14 9.20 -12.59 -8.25
CA VAL A 14 9.43 -12.26 -6.84
C VAL A 14 10.20 -10.94 -6.72
N TRP A 15 11.28 -10.75 -7.49
CA TRP A 15 12.03 -9.48 -7.52
C TRP A 15 11.21 -8.27 -8.04
N TYR A 16 10.25 -8.48 -8.94
CA TYR A 16 9.45 -7.38 -9.51
C TYR A 16 8.40 -6.83 -8.54
N ASN A 17 7.89 -7.66 -7.62
CA ASN A 17 6.92 -7.24 -6.60
C ASN A 17 7.56 -6.38 -5.48
N PHE A 18 8.90 -6.32 -5.42
CA PHE A 18 9.67 -5.54 -4.44
C PHE A 18 9.99 -4.09 -4.88
N ARG A 19 9.50 -3.62 -6.04
CA ARG A 19 9.95 -2.32 -6.60
C ARG A 19 9.49 -1.08 -5.80
N TYR A 20 8.67 -1.23 -4.76
CA TYR A 20 8.41 -0.13 -3.82
C TYR A 20 9.14 -0.34 -2.49
N SER A 21 10.18 0.48 -2.26
CA SER A 21 10.92 0.47 -1.00
C SER A 21 10.13 1.22 0.08
N TYR A 22 9.19 0.50 0.70
CA TYR A 22 8.44 1.00 1.85
C TYR A 22 9.38 1.45 2.98
N SER A 23 9.00 2.52 3.69
CA SER A 23 9.69 2.95 4.90
C SER A 23 9.70 1.84 5.96
N ALA A 24 10.72 1.82 6.83
CA ALA A 24 10.77 0.86 7.94
C ALA A 24 9.51 0.96 8.83
N ALA A 25 9.00 2.18 9.03
CA ALA A 25 7.74 2.42 9.74
C ALA A 25 6.54 1.71 9.09
N ASN A 26 6.41 1.79 7.77
CA ASN A 26 5.30 1.13 7.06
C ASN A 26 5.42 -0.39 7.07
N LYS A 27 6.64 -0.93 7.04
CA LYS A 27 6.89 -2.39 7.12
C LYS A 27 6.56 -2.96 8.50
N ASN A 28 6.83 -2.19 9.56
CA ASN A 28 6.68 -2.66 10.94
C ASN A 28 5.24 -2.55 11.47
N MET A 29 4.39 -1.71 10.87
CA MET A 29 3.02 -1.47 11.34
C MET A 29 2.03 -2.61 11.03
N ALA A 30 2.38 -3.55 10.14
CA ALA A 30 1.56 -4.73 9.80
C ALA A 30 0.06 -4.43 9.62
N VAL A 31 -0.26 -3.31 8.96
CA VAL A 31 -1.64 -2.82 8.82
C VAL A 31 -2.38 -3.66 7.79
N ASN A 32 -3.51 -4.24 8.18
CA ASN A 32 -4.49 -4.77 7.23
C ASN A 32 -5.25 -3.59 6.62
N TRP A 33 -5.20 -3.45 5.29
CA TRP A 33 -5.84 -2.37 4.55
C TRP A 33 -7.31 -2.70 4.27
N GLU A 34 -8.15 -2.43 5.26
CA GLU A 34 -9.61 -2.52 5.20
C GLU A 34 -10.21 -1.11 5.10
N GLU A 35 -11.49 -0.97 4.74
CA GLU A 35 -12.12 0.35 4.57
C GLU A 35 -11.88 1.29 5.76
N LYS A 36 -12.03 0.77 6.98
CA LYS A 36 -11.87 1.56 8.21
C LYS A 36 -10.43 2.03 8.39
N THR A 37 -9.45 1.14 8.23
CA THR A 37 -8.03 1.50 8.39
C THR A 37 -7.56 2.42 7.28
N LEU A 38 -8.08 2.24 6.05
CA LEU A 38 -7.84 3.16 4.94
C LEU A 38 -8.43 4.55 5.20
N TYR A 39 -9.65 4.61 5.74
CA TYR A 39 -10.33 5.85 6.06
C TYR A 39 -9.55 6.68 7.09
N ASP A 40 -9.09 6.03 8.15
CA ASP A 40 -8.29 6.68 9.20
C ASP A 40 -6.89 7.08 8.68
N TYR A 41 -6.28 6.24 7.85
CA TYR A 41 -5.00 6.55 7.21
C TYR A 41 -5.09 7.77 6.30
N LEU A 42 -6.13 7.84 5.46
CA LEU A 42 -6.34 8.93 4.51
C LEU A 42 -6.61 10.28 5.19
N LEU A 43 -7.04 10.31 6.45
CA LEU A 43 -7.20 11.56 7.20
C LEU A 43 -5.85 12.22 7.50
N ASN A 44 -4.85 11.44 7.92
CA ASN A 44 -3.51 11.95 8.20
C ASN A 44 -2.45 10.81 8.20
N PRO A 45 -1.83 10.51 7.04
CA PRO A 45 -0.87 9.42 6.93
C PRO A 45 0.35 9.55 7.82
N LYS A 46 0.83 10.78 8.05
CA LYS A 46 1.99 11.03 8.91
C LYS A 46 1.70 10.75 10.37
N LYS A 47 0.48 11.05 10.82
CA LYS A 47 0.02 10.74 12.19
C LYS A 47 -0.26 9.25 12.33
N TYR A 48 -0.86 8.63 11.32
CA TYR A 48 -1.17 7.20 11.34
C TYR A 48 0.09 6.35 11.30
N ILE A 49 1.06 6.66 10.42
CA ILE A 49 2.36 5.97 10.30
C ILE A 49 3.50 6.96 10.50
N PRO A 50 3.94 7.19 11.75
CA PRO A 50 5.09 8.05 12.03
C PRO A 50 6.35 7.56 11.30
N GLY A 51 7.00 8.44 10.53
CA GLY A 51 8.18 8.07 9.73
C GLY A 51 7.87 7.49 8.35
N THR A 52 6.60 7.53 7.91
CA THR A 52 6.25 7.24 6.51
C THR A 52 6.92 8.23 5.55
N LYS A 53 7.39 7.73 4.42
CA LYS A 53 7.91 8.56 3.31
C LYS A 53 6.80 9.22 2.48
N MET A 54 5.53 8.89 2.75
CA MET A 54 4.39 9.44 2.04
C MET A 54 4.13 10.90 2.45
N VAL A 55 4.45 11.83 1.56
CA VAL A 55 4.16 13.27 1.73
C VAL A 55 2.76 13.56 1.19
N PHE A 56 1.75 13.07 1.90
CA PHE A 56 0.34 13.36 1.60
C PHE A 56 -0.28 14.13 2.78
N PRO A 57 -0.94 15.28 2.55
CA PRO A 57 -1.53 16.10 3.62
C PRO A 57 -2.77 15.46 4.26
N GLY A 58 -3.35 14.44 3.62
CA GLY A 58 -4.61 13.83 4.03
C GLY A 58 -5.83 14.49 3.38
N LEU A 59 -6.94 13.76 3.35
CA LEU A 59 -8.25 14.23 2.93
C LEU A 59 -9.06 14.57 4.17
N LYS A 60 -9.37 15.86 4.40
CA LYS A 60 -10.11 16.29 5.60
C LYS A 60 -11.62 16.06 5.49
N LYS A 61 -12.17 16.13 4.27
CA LYS A 61 -13.59 15.95 4.04
C LYS A 61 -13.96 14.45 4.14
N PRO A 62 -14.94 14.08 4.96
CA PRO A 62 -15.43 12.70 5.08
C PRO A 62 -15.84 12.08 3.75
N GLN A 63 -16.54 12.85 2.91
CA GLN A 63 -17.05 12.36 1.63
C GLN A 63 -15.93 12.04 0.64
N GLU A 64 -14.93 12.91 0.51
CA GLU A 64 -13.77 12.68 -0.38
C GLU A 64 -13.00 11.39 0.00
N ARG A 65 -12.92 11.06 1.30
CA ARG A 65 -12.34 9.79 1.76
C ARG A 65 -13.19 8.60 1.35
N ALA A 66 -14.51 8.68 1.56
CA ALA A 66 -15.44 7.60 1.19
C ALA A 66 -15.44 7.34 -0.31
N ASP A 67 -15.47 8.40 -1.13
CA ASP A 67 -15.45 8.31 -2.59
C ASP A 67 -14.15 7.66 -3.09
N LEU A 68 -13.00 8.05 -2.53
CA LEU A 68 -11.71 7.44 -2.87
C LEU A 68 -11.65 5.96 -2.49
N ILE A 69 -12.16 5.59 -1.30
CA ILE A 69 -12.22 4.19 -0.88
C ILE A 69 -13.12 3.38 -1.82
N SER A 70 -14.29 3.92 -2.19
CA SER A 70 -15.21 3.29 -3.14
C SER A 70 -14.53 3.06 -4.49
N TYR A 71 -13.82 4.07 -5.00
CA TYR A 71 -13.05 3.94 -6.24
C TYR A 71 -11.96 2.86 -6.16
N LEU A 72 -11.22 2.81 -5.05
CA LEU A 72 -10.19 1.80 -4.85
C LEU A 72 -10.78 0.38 -4.79
N LYS A 73 -11.92 0.19 -4.12
CA LYS A 73 -12.61 -1.11 -4.10
C LYS A 73 -13.04 -1.55 -5.49
N GLN A 74 -13.56 -0.64 -6.30
CA GLN A 74 -13.98 -0.94 -7.68
C GLN A 74 -12.79 -1.30 -8.57
N THR A 75 -11.63 -0.67 -8.37
CA THR A 75 -10.45 -0.85 -9.24
C THR A 75 -9.51 -1.98 -8.82
N THR A 76 -9.63 -2.48 -7.59
CA THR A 76 -8.76 -3.55 -7.06
C THR A 76 -9.43 -4.92 -6.95
N ALA A 77 -10.74 -5.01 -7.19
CA ALA A 77 -11.48 -6.27 -7.17
C ALA A 77 -11.34 -7.12 -8.44
N SER A 78 -10.25 -6.95 -9.21
CA SER A 78 -9.94 -7.74 -10.42
C SER A 78 -9.04 -8.94 -10.15
#